data_AF-I0YZS8-F1
#
_entry.id   AF-I0YZS8-F1
#
_cell.length_a   1.000
_cell.length_b   1.000
_cell.length_c   1.000
_cell.angle_alpha   90.00
_cell.angle_beta   90.00
_cell.angle_gamma   90.00
#
_symmetry.space_group_name_H-M   'P 1'
#
loop_
_entity.id
_entity.type
_entity.pdbx_description
1 polymer ?
#
loop_
_entity_poly.entity_id
_entity_poly.type
_entity_poly.pdbx_seq_one_letter_code
_entity_poly.pdbx_strand_id
1 'polypeptide(L)'
;MAPVHRHAYRWVRPDVYPLFAAVGVGVAAAAVIMSRKLTADPSVTMWRSMRGKDVNEDQANKYNDNVLRRMVHGRPIAILPDFNRDNKEKENLSHA
;
A
#
# COMPACT_ATOMS: atom_id res chain seq x y z
N MET A 1 -5.40 -33.23 58.27
CA MET A 1 -5.68 -33.43 56.83
C MET A 1 -5.05 -32.27 56.08
N ALA A 2 -3.88 -32.44 55.48
CA ALA A 2 -3.21 -31.40 54.71
C ALA A 2 -2.90 -31.94 53.30
N PRO A 3 -3.11 -31.14 52.25
CA PRO A 3 -2.30 -31.28 51.06
C PRO A 3 -1.49 -30.00 50.76
N VAL A 4 -0.17 -30.18 50.93
CA VAL A 4 0.96 -29.83 50.06
C VAL A 4 1.12 -28.39 49.52
N HIS A 5 2.25 -27.79 49.92
CA HIS A 5 2.78 -26.51 49.47
C HIS A 5 3.14 -26.45 47.97
N ARG A 6 2.70 -25.36 47.34
CA ARG A 6 3.44 -24.41 46.46
C ARG A 6 4.49 -24.97 45.48
N HIS A 7 4.08 -25.26 44.25
CA HIS A 7 5.00 -25.24 43.09
C HIS A 7 4.29 -24.77 41.80
N ALA A 8 3.96 -23.48 41.70
CA ALA A 8 3.55 -22.89 40.42
C ALA A 8 4.51 -21.78 39.95
N TYR A 9 5.11 -21.02 40.88
CA TYR A 9 5.98 -19.89 40.54
C TYR A 9 7.09 -19.75 41.57
N ARG A 10 8.25 -20.39 41.34
CA ARG A 10 9.44 -20.15 42.20
C ARG A 10 10.16 -18.84 41.85
N TRP A 11 9.85 -18.24 40.69
CA TRP A 11 10.60 -17.11 40.13
C TRP A 11 9.75 -15.88 39.80
N VAL A 12 8.44 -16.02 39.65
CA VAL A 12 7.53 -14.90 39.33
C VAL A 12 6.60 -14.66 40.50
N ARG A 13 6.68 -13.46 41.10
CA ARG A 13 5.79 -13.07 42.18
C ARG A 13 4.39 -12.77 41.62
N PRO A 14 3.32 -13.13 42.34
CA PRO A 14 1.95 -12.90 41.87
C PRO A 14 1.64 -11.41 41.61
N ASP A 15 2.34 -10.49 42.28
CA ASP A 15 2.17 -9.05 42.09
C ASP A 15 2.65 -8.54 40.71
N VAL A 16 3.41 -9.35 39.97
CA VAL A 16 3.97 -8.94 38.68
C VAL A 16 3.02 -9.25 37.51
N TYR A 17 2.06 -10.16 37.68
CA TYR A 17 1.03 -10.45 36.67
C TYR A 17 0.20 -9.24 36.24
N PRO A 18 -0.32 -8.39 37.15
CA PRO A 18 -1.06 -7.20 36.73
C PRO A 18 -0.17 -6.18 36.01
N LEU A 19 1.12 -6.09 36.34
CA LEU A 19 2.07 -5.22 35.63
C LEU A 19 2.32 -5.72 34.21
N PHE A 20 2.56 -7.02 34.03
CA PHE A 20 2.71 -7.61 32.70
C PHE A 20 1.42 -7.58 31.89
N ALA A 21 0.27 -7.71 32.54
CA ALA A 21 -1.03 -7.55 31.88
C ALA A 21 -1.20 -6.11 31.36
N ALA A 22 -0.91 -5.10 32.18
CA ALA A 22 -1.00 -3.70 31.77
C ALA A 22 -0.04 -3.36 30.62
N VAL A 23 1.22 -3.80 30.72
CA VAL A 23 2.23 -3.60 29.66
C VAL A 23 1.85 -4.36 28.38
N GLY A 24 1.41 -5.61 28.52
CA GLY A 24 0.95 -6.42 27.39
C GLY A 24 -0.24 -5.79 26.67
N VAL A 25 -1.21 -5.26 27.41
CA VAL A 25 -2.34 -4.51 26.85
C VAL A 25 -1.86 -3.24 26.14
N GLY A 26 -0.93 -2.49 26.72
CA GLY A 26 -0.38 -1.29 26.10
C GLY A 26 0.33 -1.56 24.77
N VAL A 27 1.19 -2.58 24.73
CA VAL A 27 1.91 -2.99 23.51
C VAL A 27 0.94 -3.55 22.47
N ALA A 28 -0.03 -4.37 22.88
CA ALA A 28 -1.03 -4.92 21.96
C ALA A 28 -1.91 -3.83 21.36
N ALA A 29 -2.38 -2.87 22.17
CA ALA A 29 -3.17 -1.74 21.70
C ALA A 29 -2.38 -0.88 20.71
N ALA A 30 -1.12 -0.57 21.03
CA ALA A 30 -0.24 0.18 20.14
C ALA A 30 -0.01 -0.55 18.80
N ALA A 31 0.20 -1.88 18.83
CA ALA A 31 0.36 -2.68 17.62
C ALA A 31 -0.92 -2.69 16.76
N VAL A 32 -2.11 -2.75 17.37
CA VAL A 32 -3.40 -2.67 16.65
C VAL A 32 -3.61 -1.29 16.02
N ILE A 33 -3.25 -0.21 16.72
CA ILE A 33 -3.37 1.15 16.16
C ILE A 33 -2.36 1.34 15.01
N MET A 34 -1.11 0.90 15.20
CA MET A 34 -0.05 1.01 14.20
C MET A 34 -0.36 0.18 12.94
N SER A 35 -0.80 -1.08 13.11
CA SER A 35 -1.17 -1.94 11.98
C SER A 35 -2.30 -1.32 11.15
N ARG A 36 -3.30 -0.72 11.80
CA ARG A 36 -4.37 0.01 11.11
C ARG A 36 -3.86 1.21 10.34
N LYS A 37 -2.93 2.00 10.90
CA LYS A 37 -2.28 3.10 10.16
C LYS A 37 -1.51 2.58 8.94
N LEU A 38 -0.76 1.51 9.10
CA LEU A 38 0.02 0.90 8.03
C LEU A 38 -0.83 0.33 6.88
N THR A 39 -2.02 -0.19 7.16
CA THR A 39 -2.88 -0.87 6.16
C THR A 39 -4.01 -0.01 5.61
N ALA A 40 -4.54 0.92 6.39
CA ALA A 40 -5.70 1.71 6.02
C ALA A 40 -5.36 3.12 5.52
N ASP A 41 -4.17 3.65 5.83
CA ASP A 41 -3.76 4.95 5.28
C ASP A 41 -3.31 4.77 3.81
N PRO A 42 -3.97 5.41 2.84
CA PRO A 42 -3.65 5.27 1.43
C PRO A 42 -2.29 5.91 1.05
N SER A 43 -1.75 6.77 1.92
CA SER A 43 -0.46 7.44 1.77
C SER A 43 0.73 6.56 2.10
N VAL A 44 0.53 5.48 2.87
CA VAL A 44 1.61 4.57 3.27
C VAL A 44 1.67 3.37 2.31
N THR A 45 2.64 3.43 1.41
CA THR A 45 2.71 2.53 0.25
C THR A 45 3.38 1.19 0.57
N MET A 46 2.78 0.38 1.45
CA MET A 46 3.32 -0.95 1.81
C MET A 46 3.04 -2.00 0.71
N TRP A 47 1.87 -1.92 0.07
CA TRP A 47 1.40 -2.89 -0.92
C TRP A 47 1.38 -2.30 -2.33
N ARG A 48 1.70 -3.12 -3.34
CA ARG A 48 1.66 -2.67 -4.75
C ARG A 48 0.26 -2.21 -5.18
N SER A 49 -0.80 -2.83 -4.66
CA SER A 49 -2.20 -2.47 -4.94
C SER A 49 -2.65 -1.15 -4.32
N MET A 50 -1.89 -0.60 -3.37
CA MET A 50 -2.15 0.72 -2.78
C MET A 50 -1.44 1.85 -3.53
N ARG A 51 -0.53 1.53 -4.46
CA ARG A 51 0.08 2.53 -5.37
C ARG A 51 -0.98 3.02 -6.33
N GLY A 52 -1.46 4.25 -6.11
CA GLY A 52 -2.49 4.85 -6.95
C GLY A 52 -3.85 5.02 -6.29
N LYS A 53 -4.03 4.59 -5.04
CA LYS A 53 -5.30 4.82 -4.32
C LYS A 53 -5.43 6.24 -3.75
N ASP A 54 -4.30 6.94 -3.59
CA ASP A 54 -4.25 8.32 -3.11
C ASP A 54 -4.10 9.35 -4.24
N VAL A 55 -4.03 8.90 -5.51
CA VAL A 55 -4.02 9.87 -6.62
C VAL A 55 -5.44 10.34 -6.84
N ASN A 56 -5.65 11.62 -6.61
CA ASN A 56 -6.87 12.30 -6.98
C ASN A 56 -7.08 12.14 -8.49
N GLU A 57 -8.13 11.44 -8.90
CA GLU A 57 -8.43 11.13 -10.30
C GLU A 57 -8.49 12.41 -11.16
N ASP A 58 -8.96 13.52 -10.58
CA ASP A 58 -8.97 14.83 -11.23
C ASP A 58 -7.56 15.36 -11.54
N GLN A 59 -6.59 15.13 -10.65
CA GLN A 59 -5.20 15.53 -10.88
C GLN A 59 -4.56 14.63 -11.95
N ALA A 60 -4.84 13.33 -11.91
CA ALA A 60 -4.37 12.37 -12.91
C ALA A 60 -4.92 12.70 -14.31
N ASN A 61 -6.21 13.04 -14.40
CA ASN A 61 -6.85 13.48 -15.63
C ASN A 61 -6.22 14.78 -16.16
N LYS A 62 -5.93 15.76 -15.30
CA LYS A 62 -5.22 17.00 -15.70
C LYS A 62 -3.81 16.75 -16.25
N TYR A 63 -3.08 15.77 -15.70
CA TYR A 63 -1.76 15.37 -16.23
C TYR A 63 -1.86 14.61 -17.55
N ASN A 64 -2.91 13.81 -17.74
CA ASN A 64 -3.13 13.06 -18.97
C ASN A 64 -3.68 13.94 -20.11
N ASP A 65 -4.49 14.96 -19.77
CA ASP A 65 -5.09 15.93 -20.68
C ASP A 65 -4.27 17.21 -20.84
N ASN A 66 -2.94 17.11 -20.80
CA ASN A 66 -2.09 18.24 -21.09
C ASN A 66 -2.19 18.65 -22.57
N VAL A 67 -2.30 19.97 -22.80
CA VAL A 67 -2.48 20.58 -24.13
C VAL A 67 -1.40 20.13 -25.11
N LEU A 68 -0.15 20.00 -24.64
CA LEU A 68 0.96 19.51 -25.45
C LEU A 68 0.71 18.09 -25.97
N ARG A 69 0.22 17.18 -25.12
CA ARG A 69 -0.08 15.82 -25.55
C ARG A 69 -1.20 15.79 -26.56
N ARG A 70 -2.27 16.59 -26.39
CA ARG A 70 -3.36 16.72 -27.38
C ARG A 70 -2.86 17.27 -28.72
N MET A 71 -1.92 18.22 -28.71
CA MET A 71 -1.35 18.81 -29.92
C MET A 71 -0.40 17.86 -30.68
N VAL A 72 0.27 16.97 -29.94
CA VAL A 72 1.22 15.99 -30.49
C VAL A 72 0.53 14.65 -30.79
N HIS A 73 -0.63 14.37 -30.18
CA HIS A 73 -1.41 13.16 -30.46
C HIS A 73 -1.82 13.12 -31.94
N GLY A 74 -1.43 12.05 -32.64
CA GLY A 74 -1.70 11.88 -34.07
C GLY A 74 -0.67 12.50 -35.02
N ARG A 75 0.37 13.20 -34.51
CA ARG A 75 1.49 13.63 -35.36
C ARG A 75 2.58 12.55 -35.42
N PRO A 76 3.20 12.33 -36.60
CA PRO A 76 4.28 11.37 -36.73
C PRO A 76 5.50 11.85 -35.93
N ILE A 77 6.01 10.95 -35.09
CA ILE A 77 7.16 11.23 -34.21
C ILE A 77 8.44 11.19 -35.05
N ALA A 78 9.09 12.35 -35.26
CA ALA A 78 10.30 12.43 -36.10
C ALA A 78 11.53 11.74 -35.48
N ILE A 79 11.57 11.63 -34.14
CA ILE A 79 12.72 11.11 -33.39
C ILE A 79 12.68 9.58 -33.27
N LEU A 80 11.51 8.95 -33.46
CA LEU A 80 11.34 7.48 -33.48
C LEU A 80 10.49 7.06 -34.69
N PRO A 81 11.11 6.97 -35.88
CA PRO A 81 10.39 6.64 -37.11
C PRO A 81 9.82 5.21 -37.14
N ASP A 82 10.47 4.25 -36.48
CA ASP A 82 10.02 2.85 -36.47
C ASP A 82 8.70 2.65 -35.69
N PHE A 83 8.50 3.37 -34.59
CA PHE A 83 7.24 3.31 -33.83
C PHE A 83 6.04 3.80 -34.64
N ASN A 84 6.26 4.74 -35.56
CA ASN A 84 5.22 5.23 -36.47
C ASN A 84 4.87 4.20 -37.55
N ARG A 85 5.84 3.40 -38.00
CA ARG A 85 5.62 2.31 -38.96
C ARG A 85 4.78 1.20 -38.34
N ASP A 86 5.09 0.79 -37.12
CA ASP A 86 4.35 -0.27 -36.41
C ASP A 86 2.88 0.11 -36.16
N ASN A 87 2.61 1.36 -35.80
CA ASN A 87 1.22 1.82 -35.62
C ASN A 87 0.45 1.87 -36.94
N LYS A 88 1.08 2.34 -38.02
CA LYS A 88 0.52 2.33 -39.38
C LYS A 88 0.20 0.92 -39.85
N GLU A 89 1.08 -0.03 -39.57
CA GLU A 89 0.88 -1.45 -39.93
C GLU A 89 -0.32 -2.05 -39.20
N LYS A 90 -0.46 -1.78 -37.89
CA LYS A 90 -1.62 -2.23 -37.10
C LYS A 90 -2.94 -1.62 -37.54
N GLU A 91 -2.93 -0.35 -37.96
CA GLU A 91 -4.11 0.31 -38.53
C GLU A 91 -4.55 -0.41 -39.82
N ASN A 92 -3.62 -0.68 -40.73
CA ASN A 92 -3.93 -1.38 -41.99
C ASN A 92 -4.43 -2.82 -41.78
N LEU A 93 -3.90 -3.53 -40.77
CA LEU A 93 -4.33 -4.89 -40.41
C LEU A 93 -5.73 -4.94 -39.78
N SER A 94 -6.17 -3.85 -39.15
CA SER A 94 -7.53 -3.76 -38.59
C SER A 94 -8.59 -3.38 -39.63
N HIS A 95 -8.17 -2.94 -40.82
CA HIS A 95 -9.03 -2.54 -41.93
C HIS A 95 -9.05 -3.55 -43.09
N ALA A 96 -8.32 -4.68 -42.98
CA ALA A 96 -8.34 -5.82 -43.90
C ALA A 96 -9.22 -6.95 -43.34
#